data_AF-A0A0P7X8G8-F1
#
_entry.id   AF-A0A0P7X8G8-F1
#
_cell.length_a   1.000
_cell.length_b   1.000
_cell.length_c   1.000
_cell.angle_alpha   90.00
_cell.angle_beta   90.00
_cell.angle_gamma   90.00
#
_symmetry.space_group_name_H-M   'P 1'
#
loop_
_entity.id
_entity.type
_entity.pdbx_description
1 polymer ?
#
loop_
_entity_poly.entity_id
_entity_poly.type
_entity_poly.pdbx_seq_one_letter_code
_entity_poly.pdbx_strand_id
1 'polypeptide(L)'
;GILKGFKGDLIHVYNKHDGALKNSDYFKQLKDNCNIILLGDSLGDLNMADGVPNVESILKIGYLNDEVDDQLEKYLDSYDIVLVRDETLEVPNSILQKIL
;
A
#
# COMPACT_ATOMS: atom_id res chain seq x y z
N GLY A 1 -12.84 -30.62 3.09
CA GLY A 1 -13.01 -29.78 4.30
C GLY A 1 -14.19 -28.85 4.09
N ILE A 2 -14.97 -28.57 5.13
CA ILE A 2 -16.13 -27.65 5.05
C ILE A 2 -15.68 -26.30 5.63
N LEU A 3 -15.78 -25.23 4.83
CA LEU A 3 -15.49 -23.87 5.29
C LEU A 3 -16.53 -23.46 6.32
N LYS A 4 -16.10 -23.14 7.55
CA LYS A 4 -17.00 -22.76 8.65
C LYS A 4 -17.18 -21.25 8.84
N GLY A 5 -16.39 -20.42 8.16
CA GLY A 5 -16.45 -18.96 8.21
C GLY A 5 -15.08 -18.31 8.28
N PHE A 6 -15.09 -16.98 8.40
CA PHE A 6 -13.90 -16.13 8.51
C PHE A 6 -13.84 -15.47 9.89
N LYS A 7 -12.64 -15.15 10.35
CA LYS A 7 -12.41 -14.52 11.66
C LYS A 7 -12.22 -13.02 11.49
N GLY A 8 -12.97 -12.23 12.26
CA GLY A 8 -12.88 -10.77 12.25
C GLY A 8 -13.71 -10.14 11.14
N ASP A 9 -13.51 -8.83 10.94
CA ASP A 9 -14.23 -8.06 9.92
C ASP A 9 -13.66 -8.32 8.53
N LEU A 10 -14.54 -8.32 7.52
CA LEU A 10 -14.16 -8.53 6.14
C LEU A 10 -13.31 -7.35 5.64
N ILE A 11 -12.06 -7.63 5.26
CA ILE A 11 -11.20 -6.69 4.53
C ILE A 11 -11.42 -6.94 3.04
N HIS A 12 -11.94 -5.94 2.34
CA HIS A 12 -12.08 -5.94 0.89
C HIS A 12 -11.29 -4.76 0.30
N VAL A 13 -11.04 -4.77 -1.01
CA VAL A 13 -10.29 -3.72 -1.75
C VAL A 13 -10.72 -2.29 -1.41
N TYR A 14 -12.01 -2.07 -1.12
CA TYR A 14 -12.58 -0.75 -0.80
C TYR A 14 -12.63 -0.44 0.71
N ASN A 15 -12.32 -1.40 1.59
CA ASN A 15 -12.39 -1.22 3.04
C ASN A 15 -11.03 -1.30 3.74
N LYS A 16 -9.93 -1.08 2.99
CA LYS A 16 -8.57 -1.07 3.54
C LYS A 16 -8.35 0.12 4.50
N HIS A 17 -9.10 1.20 4.34
CA HIS A 17 -9.10 2.36 5.23
C HIS A 17 -9.54 2.01 6.67
N ASP A 18 -10.67 1.31 6.85
CA ASP A 18 -11.13 0.88 8.19
C ASP A 18 -10.14 -0.08 8.85
N GLY A 19 -9.47 -0.93 8.06
CA GLY A 19 -8.41 -1.82 8.55
C GLY A 19 -7.19 -1.05 9.06
N ALA A 20 -6.78 0.01 8.36
CA ALA A 20 -5.69 0.88 8.78
C ALA A 20 -6.02 1.61 10.09
N LEU A 21 -7.24 2.15 10.22
CA LEU A 21 -7.69 2.85 11.42
C LEU A 21 -7.84 1.92 12.64
N LYS A 22 -8.31 0.68 12.44
CA LYS A 22 -8.41 -0.33 13.51
C LYS A 22 -7.06 -0.74 14.09
N ASN A 23 -5.98 -0.63 13.30
CA ASN A 23 -4.61 -0.89 13.75
C ASN A 23 -3.92 0.35 14.36
N SER A 24 -4.69 1.39 14.75
CA SER A 24 -4.13 2.61 15.35
C SER A 24 -3.20 2.37 16.54
N ASP A 25 -3.41 1.31 17.34
CA ASP A 25 -2.51 0.98 18.46
C ASP A 25 -1.13 0.46 18.01
N TYR A 26 -1.06 -0.21 16.86
CA TYR A 26 0.21 -0.59 16.22
C TYR A 26 0.93 0.64 15.66
N PHE A 27 0.19 1.54 15.00
CA PHE A 27 0.75 2.79 14.47
C PHE A 27 1.19 3.77 15.55
N LYS A 28 0.56 3.75 16.74
CA LYS A 28 1.02 4.53 17.90
C LYS A 28 2.38 4.07 18.42
N GLN A 29 2.73 2.78 18.29
CA GLN A 29 4.04 2.26 18.69
C GLN A 29 5.13 2.60 17.66
N LEU A 30 4.76 2.77 16.39
CA LEU A 30 5.65 3.15 15.29
C LEU A 30 5.72 4.66 15.07
N LYS A 31 5.39 5.46 16.09
CA LYS A 31 5.26 6.93 15.99
C LYS A 31 6.53 7.66 15.55
N ASP A 32 7.69 7.03 15.76
CA ASP A 32 9.01 7.53 15.38
C ASP A 32 9.42 7.11 13.95
N ASN A 33 8.68 6.19 13.33
CA ASN A 33 8.91 5.76 11.95
C ASN A 33 8.12 6.64 10.99
N CYS A 34 8.65 7.83 10.74
CA CYS A 34 8.01 8.85 9.90
C CYS A 34 8.21 8.61 8.38
N ASN A 35 9.04 7.63 8.01
CA ASN A 35 9.35 7.27 6.62
C ASN A 35 8.62 5.99 6.21
N ILE A 36 7.81 6.08 5.15
CA ILE A 36 6.91 5.01 4.74
C ILE A 36 7.14 4.69 3.26
N ILE A 37 7.28 3.41 2.95
CA ILE A 37 7.21 2.91 1.57
C ILE A 37 5.91 2.12 1.45
N LEU A 38 4.98 2.63 0.66
CA LEU A 38 3.70 2.00 0.37
C LEU A 38 3.80 1.27 -0.96
N LEU A 39 3.54 -0.04 -0.95
CA LEU A 39 3.49 -0.90 -2.12
C LEU A 39 2.03 -1.30 -2.32
N GLY A 40 1.47 -0.98 -3.48
CA GLY A 40 0.08 -1.31 -3.82
C GLY A 40 -0.06 -1.73 -5.27
N ASP A 41 -1.07 -2.54 -5.55
CA ASP A 41 -1.42 -2.97 -6.91
C ASP A 41 -2.77 -2.40 -7.35
N SER A 42 -3.53 -1.80 -6.44
CA SER A 42 -4.83 -1.19 -6.69
C SER A 42 -4.90 0.25 -6.20
N LEU A 43 -5.79 1.08 -6.75
CA LEU A 43 -6.02 2.44 -6.21
C LEU A 43 -6.55 2.43 -4.76
N GLY A 44 -7.16 1.32 -4.31
CA GLY A 44 -7.63 1.18 -2.92
C GLY A 44 -6.49 1.07 -1.90
N ASP A 45 -5.29 0.72 -2.35
CA ASP A 45 -4.11 0.57 -1.49
C ASP A 45 -3.55 1.91 -1.01
N LEU A 46 -3.82 2.98 -1.74
CA LEU A 46 -3.37 4.33 -1.39
C LEU A 46 -3.87 4.76 0.00
N ASN A 47 -5.05 4.26 0.40
CA ASN A 47 -5.68 4.56 1.67
C ASN A 47 -5.14 3.70 2.83
N MET A 48 -4.21 2.77 2.59
CA MET A 48 -3.61 1.97 3.66
C MET A 48 -2.73 2.79 4.61
N ALA A 49 -2.16 3.90 4.13
CA ALA A 49 -1.33 4.79 4.94
C ALA A 49 -2.12 5.79 5.79
N ASP A 50 -3.44 5.92 5.60
CA ASP A 50 -4.27 6.92 6.31
C ASP A 50 -4.30 6.71 7.83
N GLY A 51 -4.05 5.48 8.30
CA GLY A 51 -3.98 5.15 9.73
C GLY A 51 -2.71 5.62 10.43
N VAL A 52 -1.73 6.16 9.70
CA VAL A 52 -0.42 6.54 10.25
C VAL A 52 -0.45 8.00 10.73
N PRO A 53 -0.28 8.26 12.03
CA PRO A 53 -0.49 9.60 12.59
C PRO A 53 0.64 10.60 12.28
N ASN A 54 1.85 10.12 11.98
CA ASN A 54 3.06 10.94 11.80
C ASN A 54 3.79 10.53 10.50
N VAL A 55 3.29 10.99 9.35
CA VAL A 55 3.96 10.76 8.06
C VAL A 55 4.81 11.98 7.71
N GLU A 56 6.13 11.82 7.65
CA GLU A 56 7.04 12.88 7.17
C GLU A 56 7.38 12.68 5.70
N SER A 57 7.72 11.45 5.31
CA SER A 57 7.96 11.07 3.92
C SER A 57 7.23 9.78 3.61
N ILE A 58 6.45 9.79 2.54
CA ILE A 58 5.79 8.61 1.99
C ILE A 58 6.17 8.45 0.54
N LEU A 59 6.63 7.25 0.17
CA LEU A 59 6.88 6.87 -1.20
C LEU A 59 5.85 5.80 -1.59
N LYS A 60 5.04 6.08 -2.61
CA LYS A 60 4.00 5.18 -3.11
C LYS A 60 4.46 4.54 -4.41
N ILE A 61 4.54 3.21 -4.41
CA ILE A 61 4.93 2.42 -5.56
C ILE A 61 3.74 1.54 -5.95
N GLY A 62 3.24 1.75 -7.18
CA GLY A 62 2.07 1.11 -7.74
C GLY A 62 2.45 0.04 -8.77
N TYR A 63 1.98 -1.18 -8.60
CA TYR A 63 2.12 -2.27 -9.57
C TYR A 63 0.91 -2.30 -10.50
N LEU A 64 1.12 -1.97 -11.77
CA LEU A 64 0.07 -1.96 -12.80
C LEU A 64 0.26 -3.16 -13.74
N ASN A 65 -0.40 -4.27 -13.40
CA ASN A 65 -0.28 -5.52 -14.15
C ASN A 65 -1.36 -5.66 -15.23
N ASP A 66 -2.59 -5.22 -14.93
CA ASP A 66 -3.77 -5.35 -15.79
C ASP A 66 -4.30 -3.99 -16.26
N GLU A 67 -5.04 -3.97 -17.38
CA GLU A 67 -5.70 -2.78 -17.95
C GLU A 67 -4.82 -1.52 -18.04
N VAL A 68 -3.56 -1.72 -18.43
CA VAL A 68 -2.53 -0.67 -18.45
C VAL A 68 -3.03 0.58 -19.19
N ASP A 69 -3.58 0.44 -20.39
CA ASP A 69 -3.95 1.60 -21.21
C ASP A 69 -5.05 2.47 -20.57
N ASP A 70 -5.98 1.86 -19.82
CA ASP A 70 -7.12 2.56 -19.20
C ASP A 70 -6.82 3.03 -17.76
N GLN A 71 -5.86 2.40 -17.08
CA GLN A 71 -5.54 2.68 -15.68
C GLN A 71 -4.22 3.43 -15.49
N LEU A 72 -3.33 3.47 -16.48
CA LEU A 72 -2.01 4.11 -16.36
C LEU A 72 -2.09 5.57 -15.94
N GLU A 73 -2.97 6.36 -16.54
CA GLU A 73 -3.12 7.79 -16.18
C GLU A 73 -3.52 7.96 -14.71
N LYS A 74 -4.48 7.15 -14.23
CA LYS A 74 -4.92 7.17 -12.82
C LYS A 74 -3.80 6.74 -11.87
N TYR A 75 -3.00 5.75 -12.26
CA TYR A 75 -1.88 5.28 -11.46
C TYR A 75 -0.77 6.33 -11.40
N LEU A 76 -0.44 6.97 -12.52
CA LEU A 76 0.55 8.05 -12.55
C LEU A 76 0.13 9.28 -11.74
N ASP A 77 -1.17 9.59 -11.68
CA ASP A 77 -1.70 10.69 -10.85
C ASP A 77 -1.68 10.36 -9.34
N SER A 78 -1.69 9.07 -8.99
CA SER A 78 -1.91 8.63 -7.60
C SER A 78 -0.68 8.04 -6.92
N TYR A 79 0.21 7.41 -7.68
CA TYR A 79 1.44 6.76 -7.23
C TYR A 79 2.67 7.57 -7.68
N ASP A 80 3.69 7.64 -6.84
CA ASP A 80 4.95 8.32 -7.18
C ASP A 80 5.77 7.52 -8.19
N ILE A 81 5.69 6.19 -8.13
CA ILE A 81 6.34 5.26 -9.06
C ILE A 81 5.30 4.26 -9.53
N VAL A 82 5.17 4.09 -10.84
CA VAL A 82 4.30 3.06 -11.44
C VAL A 82 5.17 2.03 -12.15
N LEU A 83 5.03 0.78 -11.75
CA LEU A 83 5.70 -0.37 -12.34
C LEU A 83 4.71 -1.11 -13.23
N VAL A 84 4.88 -0.99 -14.54
CA VAL A 84 3.96 -1.56 -15.53
C VAL A 84 4.41 -2.97 -15.89
N ARG A 85 3.55 -3.96 -15.62
CA ARG A 85 3.81 -5.39 -15.89
C ARG A 85 5.15 -5.88 -15.33
N ASP A 86 5.53 -5.35 -14.17
CA ASP A 86 6.74 -5.74 -13.45
C ASP A 86 6.36 -6.75 -12.36
N GLU A 87 6.80 -7.99 -12.51
CA GLU A 87 6.58 -9.06 -11.53
C GLU A 87 7.70 -9.13 -10.48
N THR A 88 8.60 -8.15 -10.46
CA THR A 88 9.77 -8.13 -9.57
C THR A 88 9.64 -7.10 -8.44
N LEU A 89 10.45 -7.32 -7.39
CA LEU A 89 10.62 -6.37 -6.29
C LEU A 89 11.97 -5.63 -6.38
N GLU A 90 12.59 -5.57 -7.56
CA GLU A 90 13.92 -4.98 -7.73
C GLU A 90 13.93 -3.48 -7.41
N VAL A 91 12.90 -2.74 -7.82
CA VAL A 91 12.80 -1.29 -7.56
C VAL A 91 12.67 -1.01 -6.06
N PRO A 92 11.70 -1.59 -5.31
CA PRO A 92 11.65 -1.43 -3.86
C PRO A 92 12.95 -1.87 -3.16
N ASN A 93 13.53 -3.00 -3.57
CA ASN A 93 14.77 -3.51 -2.96
C ASN A 93 15.97 -2.58 -3.20
N SER A 94 16.07 -2.00 -4.40
CA SER A 94 17.13 -1.04 -4.74
C SER A 94 17.01 0.24 -3.91
N ILE A 95 15.79 0.66 -3.59
CA ILE A 95 15.52 1.81 -2.71
C ILE A 95 15.93 1.46 -1.29
N LEU A 96 15.51 0.30 -0.78
CA LEU A 96 15.90 -0.18 0.55
C LEU A 96 17.43 -0.28 0.69
N GLN A 97 18.14 -0.80 -0.31
CA GLN A 97 19.61 -0.88 -0.30
C GLN A 97 20.33 0.47 -0.28
N LYS A 98 19.67 1.56 -0.68
CA LYS A 98 20.24 2.91 -0.63
C LYS A 98 19.94 3.62 0.68
N ILE A 99 18.86 3.23 1.37
CA ILE A 99 18.41 3.84 2.62
C ILE A 99 19.00 3.13 3.84
N LEU A 100 19.22 1.81 3.75
CA LEU A 100 19.84 0.96 4.77
C LEU A 100 21.36 0.88 4.59
#